data_AF-A0A843BH57-F1
#
_entry.id   AF-A0A843BH57-F1
#
_cell.length_a   1.000
_cell.length_b   1.000
_cell.length_c   1.000
_cell.angle_alpha   90.00
_cell.angle_beta   90.00
_cell.angle_gamma   90.00
#
_symmetry.space_group_name_H-M   'P 1'
#
loop_
_entity.id
_entity.type
_entity.pdbx_description
1 polymer ?
#
loop_
_entity_poly.entity_id
_entity_poly.type
_entity_poly.pdbx_seq_one_letter_code
_entity_poly.pdbx_strand_id
1 'polypeptide(L)'
;AALAKQLCSGDSALRPRWQERPFFKLGRLSLQLPWMMAVRNNSASVINNLRRLGARRNETKEETRRIEERLGALFRERGFQVLVGYEVSPPVAEDANAGEVDLICARDGHVLILELKSTYQRRSVKEAWAHRTSTLRKAGLQLRRKVPAVQRALELDMELMTALGLVNSQPTFTAWIVDTSIEWDHQLFGGFLKVSLEEVLIALRDDRRLLNDPHGLLAGHADRADRREEYAELVKNETLYPDGFSIERLVEVIETAAVWAGSL
;
A
#
# COMPACT_ATOMS: atom_id res chain seq x y z
N ALA A 1 26.76 -8.24 22.99
CA ALA A 1 28.04 -8.76 22.47
C ALA A 1 27.98 -9.20 20.99
N ALA A 2 26.94 -9.90 20.55
CA ALA A 2 26.81 -10.38 19.16
C ALA A 2 26.73 -9.26 18.08
N LEU A 3 26.04 -8.15 18.37
CA LEU A 3 25.89 -7.00 17.46
C LEU A 3 27.23 -6.33 17.09
N ALA A 4 28.12 -6.18 18.06
CA ALA A 4 29.44 -5.59 17.86
C ALA A 4 30.35 -6.50 17.01
N LYS A 5 30.22 -7.83 17.18
CA LYS A 5 30.99 -8.83 16.43
C LYS A 5 30.57 -8.89 14.96
N GLN A 6 29.29 -8.67 14.66
CA GLN A 6 28.73 -8.68 13.30
C GLN A 6 28.99 -7.39 12.51
N LEU A 7 29.07 -6.23 13.17
CA LEU A 7 29.47 -4.97 12.51
C LEU A 7 30.93 -5.06 11.97
N CYS A 8 31.77 -5.83 12.64
CA CYS A 8 33.15 -6.11 12.23
C CYS A 8 33.25 -7.16 11.12
N SER A 9 32.27 -8.06 10.94
CA SER A 9 32.36 -9.21 10.02
C SER A 9 31.95 -8.94 8.56
N GLY A 10 31.81 -7.68 8.16
CA GLY A 10 32.04 -7.29 6.75
C GLY A 10 31.00 -7.73 5.72
N ASP A 11 29.73 -7.92 6.05
CA ASP A 11 28.70 -8.17 5.03
C ASP A 11 28.33 -6.85 4.31
N SER A 12 28.80 -6.70 3.07
CA SER A 12 28.70 -5.45 2.29
C SER A 12 27.26 -5.10 1.88
N ALA A 13 26.36 -6.09 1.88
CA ALA A 13 24.93 -5.91 1.60
C ALA A 13 24.16 -5.25 2.76
N LEU A 14 24.67 -5.35 4.00
CA LEU A 14 24.03 -4.82 5.21
C LEU A 14 24.60 -3.47 5.66
N ARG A 15 25.63 -2.96 4.98
CA ARG A 15 26.24 -1.67 5.33
C ARG A 15 25.48 -0.53 4.65
N PRO A 16 24.88 0.41 5.42
CA PRO A 16 24.38 1.64 4.82
C PRO A 16 25.52 2.37 4.14
N ARG A 17 25.29 2.78 2.89
CA ARG A 17 26.29 3.52 2.08
C ARG A 17 26.66 4.79 2.83
N TRP A 18 27.84 5.33 2.53
CA TRP A 18 28.37 6.55 3.18
C TRP A 18 27.37 7.74 3.12
N GLN A 19 26.53 7.71 2.09
CA GLN A 19 25.45 8.66 1.76
C GLN A 19 24.16 8.46 2.57
N GLU A 20 24.02 7.34 3.29
CA GLU A 20 22.82 6.92 4.07
C GLU A 20 23.04 7.09 5.59
N ARG A 21 24.18 7.67 6.00
CA ARG A 21 24.52 7.91 7.41
C ARG A 21 24.31 9.37 7.77
N PRO A 22 23.30 9.70 8.61
CA PRO A 22 23.10 11.08 9.06
C PRO A 22 24.21 11.55 10.02
N PHE A 23 24.95 10.62 10.62
CA PHE A 23 26.06 10.90 11.53
C PHE A 23 27.28 10.03 11.18
N PHE A 24 28.47 10.62 11.25
CA PHE A 24 29.75 9.92 11.11
C PHE A 24 30.41 9.79 12.48
N LYS A 25 30.76 8.55 12.86
CA LYS A 25 31.49 8.29 14.09
C LYS A 25 32.97 8.09 13.80
N LEU A 26 33.82 8.97 14.35
CA LEU A 26 35.27 8.94 14.25
C LEU A 26 35.84 8.84 15.68
N GLY A 27 36.12 7.61 16.12
CA GLY A 27 36.49 7.34 17.50
C GLY A 27 35.38 7.75 18.48
N ARG A 28 35.65 8.77 19.31
CA ARG A 28 34.68 9.34 20.27
C ARG A 28 33.86 10.50 19.68
N LEU A 29 34.21 11.00 18.50
CA LEU A 29 33.51 12.11 17.86
C LEU A 29 32.32 11.60 17.04
N SER A 30 31.17 12.26 17.18
CA SER A 30 30.02 12.12 16.30
C SER A 30 29.87 13.41 15.51
N LEU A 31 30.03 13.33 14.18
CA LEU A 31 29.96 14.46 13.26
C LEU A 31 28.65 14.39 12.47
N GLN A 32 27.91 15.50 12.44
CA GLN A 32 26.72 15.67 11.59
C GLN A 32 27.05 16.75 10.56
N LEU A 33 26.80 16.50 9.27
CA LEU A 33 27.07 17.47 8.20
C LEU A 33 25.75 18.11 7.73
N PRO A 34 25.47 19.38 8.09
CA PRO A 34 24.17 20.01 7.86
C PRO A 34 23.77 20.12 6.37
N TRP A 35 24.73 20.32 5.47
CA TRP A 35 24.44 20.43 4.02
C TRP A 35 23.95 19.12 3.40
N MET A 36 24.33 17.97 3.97
CA MET A 36 23.77 16.68 3.57
C MET A 36 22.32 16.52 4.03
N MET A 37 21.85 17.38 4.94
CA MET A 37 20.44 17.46 5.32
C MET A 37 19.57 18.25 4.37
N ALA A 38 20.13 19.26 3.71
CA ALA A 38 19.40 20.10 2.77
C ALA A 38 19.23 19.47 1.37
N VAL A 39 20.13 18.57 0.95
CA VAL A 39 20.20 18.07 -0.45
C VAL A 39 19.66 16.63 -0.60
N ARG A 40 19.30 15.95 0.49
CA ARG A 40 18.91 14.53 0.45
C ARG A 40 17.49 14.32 0.98
N ASN A 41 16.76 13.39 0.37
CA ASN A 41 15.58 12.76 0.98
C ASN A 41 16.03 11.87 2.16
N ASN A 42 16.33 12.51 3.29
CA ASN A 42 16.85 11.86 4.47
C ASN A 42 15.80 11.05 5.21
N SER A 43 14.54 11.45 5.12
CA SER A 43 13.40 10.69 5.62
C SER A 43 13.36 9.30 4.97
N ALA A 44 13.41 9.26 3.63
CA ALA A 44 13.53 8.01 2.89
C ALA A 44 14.80 7.22 3.21
N SER A 45 15.93 7.92 3.47
CA SER A 45 17.21 7.26 3.79
C SER A 45 17.20 6.63 5.17
N VAL A 46 16.61 7.30 6.16
CA VAL A 46 16.44 6.78 7.51
C VAL A 46 15.44 5.64 7.52
N ILE A 47 14.29 5.76 6.86
CA ILE A 47 13.29 4.68 6.74
C ILE A 47 13.91 3.45 6.04
N ASN A 48 14.62 3.64 4.93
CA ASN A 48 15.28 2.54 4.23
C ASN A 48 16.38 1.90 5.08
N ASN A 49 17.13 2.68 5.85
CA ASN A 49 18.20 2.17 6.73
C ASN A 49 17.59 1.44 7.95
N LEU A 50 16.53 1.96 8.56
CA LEU A 50 15.79 1.31 9.65
C LEU A 50 15.16 0.00 9.20
N ARG A 51 14.50 -0.05 8.03
CA ARG A 51 13.98 -1.32 7.51
C ARG A 51 15.11 -2.29 7.11
N ARG A 52 16.26 -1.80 6.62
CA ARG A 52 17.42 -2.65 6.27
C ARG A 52 18.10 -3.22 7.51
N LEU A 53 18.14 -2.46 8.61
CA LEU A 53 18.65 -2.90 9.92
C LEU A 53 17.62 -3.77 10.67
N GLY A 54 16.33 -3.50 10.48
CA GLY A 54 15.16 -4.26 10.96
C GLY A 54 14.75 -5.42 10.05
N ALA A 55 15.59 -5.79 9.08
CA ALA A 55 15.38 -6.93 8.18
C ALA A 55 15.54 -8.29 8.87
N ARG A 56 15.27 -8.36 10.18
CA ARG A 56 14.99 -9.63 10.85
C ARG A 56 13.63 -10.09 10.37
N ARG A 57 13.58 -11.28 9.77
CA ARG A 57 12.37 -11.88 9.15
C ARG A 57 11.09 -11.77 9.99
N ASN A 58 11.20 -11.77 11.32
CA ASN A 58 10.05 -11.65 12.22
C ASN A 58 9.56 -10.20 12.36
N GLU A 59 10.47 -9.23 12.53
CA GLU A 59 10.13 -7.80 12.65
C GLU A 59 9.48 -7.27 11.35
N THR A 60 9.97 -7.71 10.18
CA THR A 60 9.37 -7.35 8.89
C THR A 60 7.97 -7.94 8.70
N LYS A 61 7.74 -9.18 9.17
CA LYS A 61 6.41 -9.81 9.14
C LYS A 61 5.43 -9.10 10.07
N GLU A 62 5.86 -8.77 11.29
CA GLU A 62 5.06 -7.99 12.23
C GLU A 62 4.74 -6.59 11.71
N GLU A 63 5.69 -5.90 11.06
CA GLU A 63 5.42 -4.60 10.43
C GLU A 63 4.35 -4.72 9.34
N THR A 64 4.46 -5.75 8.50
CA THR A 64 3.52 -5.98 7.39
C THR A 64 2.12 -6.30 7.94
N ARG A 65 2.04 -7.19 8.94
CA ARG A 65 0.80 -7.50 9.65
C ARG A 65 0.15 -6.25 10.25
N ARG A 66 0.93 -5.33 10.85
CA ARG A 66 0.39 -4.05 11.36
C ARG A 66 -0.16 -3.15 10.24
N ILE A 67 0.41 -3.19 9.04
CA ILE A 67 -0.15 -2.46 7.88
C ILE A 67 -1.47 -3.10 7.47
N GLU A 68 -1.53 -4.43 7.37
CA GLU A 68 -2.75 -5.18 7.04
C GLU A 68 -3.87 -4.91 8.04
N GLU A 69 -3.58 -4.99 9.34
CA GLU A 69 -4.55 -4.72 10.42
C GLU A 69 -5.08 -3.28 10.37
N ARG A 70 -4.20 -2.30 10.16
CA ARG A 70 -4.61 -0.88 10.06
C ARG A 70 -5.42 -0.61 8.81
N LEU A 71 -5.04 -1.18 7.68
CA LEU A 71 -5.83 -1.07 6.45
C LEU A 71 -7.20 -1.72 6.64
N GLY A 72 -7.25 -2.90 7.26
CA GLY A 72 -8.49 -3.58 7.59
C GLY A 72 -9.38 -2.78 8.55
N ALA A 73 -8.81 -2.07 9.51
CA ALA A 73 -9.56 -1.16 10.38
C ALA A 73 -10.24 -0.03 9.60
N LEU A 74 -9.56 0.57 8.62
CA LEU A 74 -10.14 1.63 7.77
C LEU A 74 -11.28 1.10 6.89
N PHE A 75 -11.16 -0.13 6.35
CA PHE A 75 -12.28 -0.78 5.68
C PHE A 75 -13.45 -1.00 6.64
N ARG A 76 -13.22 -1.44 7.88
CA ARG A 76 -14.29 -1.59 8.89
C ARG A 76 -14.96 -0.26 9.24
N GLU A 77 -14.20 0.83 9.35
CA GLU A 77 -14.74 2.18 9.54
C GLU A 77 -15.67 2.59 8.37
N ARG A 78 -15.38 2.09 7.17
CA ARG A 78 -16.25 2.19 5.99
C ARG A 78 -17.27 1.05 5.89
N GLY A 79 -17.65 0.41 6.98
CA GLY A 79 -18.76 -0.55 7.04
C GLY A 79 -18.52 -1.90 6.37
N PHE A 80 -17.27 -2.25 6.06
CA PHE A 80 -16.94 -3.58 5.55
C PHE A 80 -16.85 -4.61 6.66
N GLN A 81 -17.25 -5.85 6.35
CA GLN A 81 -16.77 -7.02 7.07
C GLN A 81 -15.38 -7.38 6.55
N VAL A 82 -14.41 -7.57 7.45
CA VAL A 82 -12.99 -7.70 7.07
C VAL A 82 -12.31 -8.86 7.79
N LEU A 83 -11.70 -9.75 7.01
CA LEU A 83 -10.79 -10.80 7.44
C LEU A 83 -9.36 -10.41 7.06
N VAL A 84 -8.42 -10.51 8.00
CA VAL A 84 -7.01 -10.17 7.81
C VAL A 84 -6.16 -11.42 7.98
N GLY A 85 -5.33 -11.72 6.98
CA GLY A 85 -4.49 -12.92 6.97
C GLY A 85 -5.31 -14.22 6.99
N TYR A 86 -6.29 -14.33 6.10
CA TYR A 86 -7.17 -15.50 6.01
C TYR A 86 -6.47 -16.65 5.27
N GLU A 87 -6.24 -17.77 5.95
CA GLU A 87 -5.68 -18.98 5.32
C GLU A 87 -6.77 -19.72 4.53
N VAL A 88 -6.64 -19.76 3.21
CA VAL A 88 -7.61 -20.46 2.36
C VAL A 88 -7.35 -21.96 2.46
N SER A 89 -8.16 -22.66 3.24
CA SER A 89 -8.09 -24.11 3.33
C SER A 89 -8.56 -24.75 2.02
N PRO A 90 -7.82 -25.72 1.46
CA PRO A 90 -8.26 -26.41 0.26
C PRO A 90 -9.52 -27.24 0.59
N PRO A 91 -10.58 -27.14 -0.23
CA PRO A 91 -11.82 -27.89 0.00
C PRO A 91 -11.65 -29.41 -0.21
N VAL A 92 -10.62 -29.80 -0.95
CA VAL A 92 -10.22 -31.21 -1.17
C VAL A 92 -8.74 -31.35 -0.86
N ALA A 93 -8.34 -32.42 -0.20
CA ALA A 93 -6.95 -32.64 0.24
C ALA A 93 -5.91 -32.65 -0.91
N GLU A 94 -6.35 -32.82 -2.16
CA GLU A 94 -5.50 -32.79 -3.37
C GLU A 94 -5.35 -31.40 -3.99
N ASP A 95 -6.15 -30.40 -3.59
CA ASP A 95 -6.01 -29.04 -4.06
C ASP A 95 -4.78 -28.36 -3.44
N ALA A 96 -3.99 -27.69 -4.28
CA ALA A 96 -2.87 -26.91 -3.81
C ALA A 96 -3.37 -25.76 -2.90
N ASN A 97 -2.87 -25.72 -1.66
CA ASN A 97 -3.15 -24.61 -0.74
C ASN A 97 -2.81 -23.27 -1.42
N ALA A 98 -3.81 -22.40 -1.56
CA ALA A 98 -3.65 -21.07 -2.14
C ALA A 98 -2.85 -20.11 -1.22
N GLY A 99 -2.73 -20.49 0.05
CA GLY A 99 -2.05 -19.79 1.12
C GLY A 99 -2.91 -18.69 1.76
N GLU A 100 -2.29 -17.99 2.69
CA GLU A 100 -2.82 -16.81 3.35
C GLU A 100 -3.19 -15.69 2.36
N VAL A 101 -4.39 -15.14 2.45
CA VAL A 101 -4.83 -13.90 1.78
C VAL A 101 -4.68 -12.74 2.76
N ASP A 102 -3.99 -11.68 2.35
CA ASP A 102 -3.62 -10.60 3.26
C ASP A 102 -4.86 -9.86 3.79
N LEU A 103 -5.80 -9.46 2.90
CA LEU A 103 -7.12 -8.98 3.32
C LEU A 103 -8.24 -9.48 2.41
N ILE A 104 -9.36 -9.84 3.02
CA ILE A 104 -10.67 -10.04 2.36
C ILE A 104 -11.64 -9.05 3.00
N CYS A 105 -12.20 -8.15 2.21
CA CYS A 105 -13.18 -7.16 2.66
C CYS A 105 -14.47 -7.36 1.89
N ALA A 106 -15.61 -7.44 2.58
CA ALA A 106 -16.92 -7.61 1.96
C ALA A 106 -17.89 -6.53 2.42
N ARG A 107 -18.67 -6.01 1.47
CA ARG A 107 -19.74 -5.05 1.74
C ARG A 107 -20.73 -5.08 0.57
N ASP A 108 -22.03 -5.00 0.87
CA ASP A 108 -23.11 -4.84 -0.12
C ASP A 108 -23.08 -5.89 -1.26
N GLY A 109 -22.71 -7.13 -0.93
CA GLY A 109 -22.60 -8.22 -1.90
C GLY A 109 -21.31 -8.20 -2.75
N HIS A 110 -20.37 -7.31 -2.48
CA HIS A 110 -19.13 -7.19 -3.23
C HIS A 110 -17.92 -7.50 -2.34
N VAL A 111 -16.97 -8.27 -2.87
CA VAL A 111 -15.80 -8.80 -2.16
C VAL A 111 -14.52 -8.25 -2.79
N LEU A 112 -13.71 -7.58 -1.96
CA LEU A 112 -12.37 -7.12 -2.28
C LEU A 112 -11.33 -8.09 -1.71
N ILE A 113 -10.46 -8.59 -2.58
CA ILE A 113 -9.33 -9.46 -2.22
C ILE A 113 -8.03 -8.70 -2.45
N LEU A 114 -7.29 -8.42 -1.39
CA LEU A 114 -6.09 -7.60 -1.45
C LEU A 114 -4.83 -8.42 -1.18
N GLU A 115 -3.84 -8.26 -2.05
CA GLU A 115 -2.47 -8.72 -1.80
C GLU A 115 -1.60 -7.50 -1.49
N LEU A 116 -1.15 -7.38 -0.24
CA LEU A 116 -0.28 -6.31 0.23
C LEU A 116 1.19 -6.63 -0.06
N LYS A 117 1.91 -5.66 -0.62
CA LYS A 117 3.36 -5.70 -0.83
C LYS A 117 4.01 -4.51 -0.12
N SER A 118 4.46 -4.75 1.10
CA SER A 118 5.32 -3.81 1.83
C SER A 118 6.75 -3.92 1.36
N THR A 119 7.30 -2.82 0.83
CA THR A 119 8.64 -2.80 0.24
C THR A 119 9.31 -1.43 0.39
N TYR A 120 10.62 -1.36 0.14
CA TYR A 120 11.42 -0.13 0.30
C TYR A 120 11.17 0.88 -0.81
N GLN A 121 11.30 2.17 -0.51
CA GLN A 121 11.27 3.21 -1.54
C GLN A 121 12.49 3.08 -2.46
N ARG A 122 12.25 2.91 -3.76
CA ARG A 122 13.29 2.67 -4.76
C ARG A 122 14.02 3.97 -5.08
N ARG A 123 15.30 3.86 -5.39
CA ARG A 123 16.16 5.01 -5.69
C ARG A 123 16.71 5.01 -7.11
N SER A 124 16.41 3.96 -7.87
CA SER A 124 16.84 3.83 -9.26
C SER A 124 15.78 3.16 -10.13
N VAL A 125 15.80 3.51 -11.42
CA VAL A 125 14.98 2.87 -12.44
C VAL A 125 15.22 1.35 -12.49
N LYS A 126 16.46 0.90 -12.25
CA LYS A 126 16.81 -0.53 -12.20
C LYS A 126 16.08 -1.26 -11.07
N GLU A 127 16.03 -0.67 -9.87
CA GLU A 127 15.30 -1.23 -8.74
C GLU A 127 13.78 -1.23 -8.98
N ALA A 128 13.24 -0.15 -9.54
CA ALA A 128 11.83 -0.07 -9.92
C ALA A 128 11.46 -1.13 -10.98
N TRP A 129 12.35 -1.39 -11.94
CA TRP A 129 12.16 -2.42 -12.96
C TRP A 129 12.28 -3.85 -12.41
N ALA A 130 13.24 -4.09 -11.51
CA ALA A 130 13.37 -5.37 -10.83
C ALA A 130 12.13 -5.66 -9.96
N HIS A 131 11.60 -4.66 -9.26
CA HIS A 131 10.36 -4.77 -8.49
C HIS A 131 9.16 -5.14 -9.36
N ARG A 132 9.01 -4.45 -10.51
CA ARG A 132 7.98 -4.75 -11.51
C ARG A 132 8.02 -6.19 -11.99
N THR A 133 9.20 -6.62 -12.44
CA THR A 133 9.37 -7.91 -13.13
C THR A 133 9.39 -9.11 -12.20
N SER A 134 9.71 -8.91 -10.91
CA SER A 134 9.77 -9.98 -9.91
C SER A 134 8.62 -9.91 -8.92
N THR A 135 8.56 -8.89 -8.07
CA THR A 135 7.61 -8.79 -6.96
C THR A 135 6.18 -8.63 -7.43
N LEU A 136 5.90 -7.65 -8.30
CA LEU A 136 4.53 -7.38 -8.77
C LEU A 136 4.03 -8.51 -9.66
N ARG A 137 4.90 -9.07 -10.53
CA ARG A 137 4.57 -10.27 -11.31
C ARG A 137 4.23 -11.47 -10.41
N LYS A 138 4.97 -11.70 -9.33
CA LYS A 138 4.67 -12.76 -8.35
C LYS A 138 3.36 -12.49 -7.62
N ALA A 139 3.10 -11.25 -7.20
CA ALA A 139 1.85 -10.85 -6.56
C ALA A 139 0.64 -11.16 -7.45
N GLY A 140 0.70 -10.80 -8.74
CA GLY A 140 -0.34 -11.17 -9.70
C GLY A 140 -0.54 -12.69 -9.83
N LEU A 141 0.54 -13.47 -9.82
CA LEU A 141 0.45 -14.95 -9.81
C LEU A 141 -0.09 -15.52 -8.48
N GLN A 142 0.09 -14.83 -7.36
CA GLN A 142 -0.52 -15.18 -6.08
C GLN A 142 -2.04 -14.95 -6.15
N LEU A 143 -2.47 -13.76 -6.56
CA LEU A 143 -3.90 -13.44 -6.71
C LEU A 143 -4.60 -14.36 -7.72
N ARG A 144 -3.94 -14.75 -8.83
CA ARG A 144 -4.50 -15.71 -9.81
C ARG A 144 -4.92 -17.04 -9.18
N ARG A 145 -4.26 -17.44 -8.09
CA ARG A 145 -4.55 -18.68 -7.36
C ARG A 145 -5.49 -18.45 -6.18
N LYS A 146 -5.29 -17.34 -5.46
CA LYS A 146 -6.08 -16.98 -4.28
C LYS A 146 -7.52 -16.61 -4.61
N VAL A 147 -7.76 -15.83 -5.67
CA VAL A 147 -9.12 -15.37 -6.02
C VAL A 147 -10.08 -16.55 -6.28
N PRO A 148 -9.76 -17.53 -7.16
CA PRO A 148 -10.63 -18.68 -7.35
C PRO A 148 -10.77 -19.55 -6.09
N ALA A 149 -9.76 -19.59 -5.23
CA ALA A 149 -9.80 -20.38 -4.00
C ALA A 149 -10.73 -19.73 -2.96
N VAL A 150 -10.72 -18.40 -2.82
CA VAL A 150 -11.67 -17.66 -1.99
C VAL A 150 -13.10 -17.80 -2.52
N GLN A 151 -13.29 -17.74 -3.84
CA GLN A 151 -14.60 -17.97 -4.47
C GLN A 151 -15.16 -19.35 -4.09
N ARG A 152 -14.38 -20.41 -4.25
CA ARG A 152 -14.78 -21.76 -3.84
C ARG A 152 -15.01 -21.89 -2.34
N ALA A 153 -14.18 -21.23 -1.52
CA ALA A 153 -14.36 -21.24 -0.06
C ALA A 153 -15.71 -20.62 0.31
N LEU A 154 -16.10 -19.50 -0.31
CA LEU A 154 -17.39 -18.86 -0.07
C LEU A 154 -18.60 -19.70 -0.54
N GLU A 155 -18.43 -20.52 -1.57
CA GLU A 155 -19.48 -21.45 -2.03
C GLU A 155 -19.72 -22.61 -1.06
N LEU A 156 -18.68 -23.02 -0.32
CA LEU A 156 -18.70 -24.23 0.51
C LEU A 156 -18.80 -23.95 2.01
N ASP A 157 -18.34 -22.78 2.45
CA ASP A 157 -18.24 -22.40 3.86
C ASP A 157 -19.27 -21.32 4.22
N MET A 158 -20.37 -21.78 4.84
CA MET A 158 -21.43 -20.90 5.34
C MET A 158 -20.98 -20.03 6.52
N GLU A 159 -19.99 -20.46 7.31
CA GLU A 159 -19.44 -19.64 8.40
C GLU A 159 -18.65 -18.48 7.82
N LEU A 160 -17.85 -18.73 6.77
CA LEU A 160 -17.13 -17.68 6.04
C LEU A 160 -18.10 -16.67 5.41
N MET A 161 -19.15 -17.15 4.73
CA MET A 161 -20.20 -16.29 4.17
C MET A 161 -20.88 -15.42 5.23
N THR A 162 -21.14 -16.01 6.41
CA THR A 162 -21.74 -15.30 7.54
C THR A 162 -20.79 -14.26 8.12
N ALA A 163 -19.50 -14.61 8.31
CA ALA A 163 -18.47 -13.71 8.81
C ALA A 163 -18.26 -12.50 7.89
N LEU A 164 -18.46 -12.66 6.58
CA LEU A 164 -18.37 -11.60 5.59
C LEU A 164 -19.71 -10.90 5.31
N GLY A 165 -20.80 -11.29 5.96
CA GLY A 165 -22.12 -10.67 5.79
C GLY A 165 -22.73 -10.88 4.40
N LEU A 166 -22.38 -11.96 3.71
CA LEU A 166 -22.77 -12.25 2.32
C LEU A 166 -23.95 -13.22 2.20
N VAL A 167 -24.57 -13.60 3.32
CA VAL A 167 -25.66 -14.59 3.35
C VAL A 167 -26.79 -14.14 2.41
N ASN A 168 -27.17 -15.00 1.46
CA ASN A 168 -28.17 -14.75 0.40
C ASN A 168 -27.79 -13.74 -0.69
N SER A 169 -26.53 -13.35 -0.80
CA SER A 169 -26.04 -12.50 -1.90
C SER A 169 -25.17 -13.34 -2.84
N GLN A 170 -25.26 -13.08 -4.16
CA GLN A 170 -24.30 -13.62 -5.12
C GLN A 170 -23.09 -12.68 -5.20
N PRO A 171 -21.91 -13.06 -4.69
CA PRO A 171 -20.85 -12.09 -4.50
C PRO A 171 -20.18 -11.68 -5.82
N THR A 172 -19.95 -10.39 -6.00
CA THR A 172 -19.04 -9.85 -7.04
C THR A 172 -17.63 -9.74 -6.48
N PHE A 173 -16.60 -9.90 -7.31
CA PHE A 173 -15.21 -9.97 -6.87
C PHE A 173 -14.34 -8.95 -7.59
N THR A 174 -13.58 -8.19 -6.80
CA THR A 174 -12.50 -7.31 -7.27
C THR A 174 -11.23 -7.66 -6.50
N ALA A 175 -10.09 -7.66 -7.16
CA ALA A 175 -8.83 -7.98 -6.51
C ALA A 175 -7.70 -7.04 -6.94
N TRP A 176 -6.95 -6.55 -5.96
CA TRP A 176 -5.90 -5.57 -6.15
C TRP A 176 -4.58 -6.01 -5.52
N ILE A 177 -3.48 -5.62 -6.15
CA ILE A 177 -2.16 -5.63 -5.55
C ILE A 177 -1.96 -4.26 -4.91
N VAL A 178 -1.96 -4.20 -3.59
CA VAL A 178 -1.72 -2.96 -2.84
C VAL A 178 -0.24 -2.90 -2.48
N ASP A 179 0.47 -1.88 -2.93
CA ASP A 179 1.91 -1.73 -2.66
C ASP A 179 2.17 -0.46 -1.85
N THR A 180 3.13 -0.48 -0.93
CA THR A 180 3.56 0.75 -0.20
C THR A 180 4.37 1.71 -1.06
N SER A 181 4.16 1.69 -2.37
CA SER A 181 4.93 2.44 -3.35
C SER A 181 4.03 2.81 -4.51
N ILE A 182 4.26 3.97 -5.12
CA ILE A 182 3.42 4.55 -6.18
C ILE A 182 3.86 4.12 -7.59
N GLU A 183 5.09 3.61 -7.73
CA GLU A 183 5.62 3.21 -9.03
C GLU A 183 4.76 2.09 -9.64
N TRP A 184 4.38 2.26 -10.90
CA TRP A 184 3.53 1.33 -11.64
C TRP A 184 2.08 1.22 -11.15
N ASP A 185 1.59 2.22 -10.41
CA ASP A 185 0.15 2.36 -10.16
C ASP A 185 -0.64 2.32 -11.47
N HIS A 186 -1.84 1.76 -11.38
CA HIS A 186 -2.77 1.57 -12.49
C HIS A 186 -2.26 0.67 -13.63
N GLN A 187 -1.22 -0.14 -13.37
CA GLN A 187 -0.82 -1.22 -14.27
C GLN A 187 -1.36 -2.58 -13.82
N LEU A 188 -1.60 -3.44 -14.81
CA LEU A 188 -2.08 -4.80 -14.56
C LEU A 188 -0.92 -5.80 -14.42
N PHE A 189 -0.99 -6.64 -13.40
CA PHE A 189 -0.08 -7.77 -13.18
C PHE A 189 -0.88 -9.04 -13.01
N GLY A 190 -0.74 -9.98 -13.95
CA GLY A 190 -1.56 -11.20 -13.94
C GLY A 190 -3.06 -10.94 -14.16
N GLY A 191 -3.44 -9.74 -14.62
CA GLY A 191 -4.83 -9.30 -14.77
C GLY A 191 -5.37 -8.50 -13.58
N PHE A 192 -4.57 -8.29 -12.52
CA PHE A 192 -4.98 -7.54 -11.34
C PHE A 192 -4.35 -6.16 -11.32
N LEU A 193 -5.13 -5.15 -10.94
CA LEU A 193 -4.68 -3.77 -10.80
C LEU A 193 -3.67 -3.67 -9.66
N LYS A 194 -2.55 -3.01 -9.92
CA LYS A 194 -1.64 -2.55 -8.88
C LYS A 194 -1.99 -1.11 -8.51
N VAL A 195 -2.17 -0.86 -7.23
CA VAL A 195 -2.47 0.45 -6.65
C VAL A 195 -1.59 0.70 -5.43
N SER A 196 -1.28 1.95 -5.15
CA SER A 196 -0.52 2.31 -3.95
C SER A 196 -1.40 2.26 -2.70
N LEU A 197 -0.79 1.91 -1.57
CA LEU A 197 -1.43 1.99 -0.27
C LEU A 197 -1.90 3.43 -0.02
N GLU A 198 -1.11 4.42 -0.41
CA GLU A 198 -1.45 5.84 -0.31
C GLU A 198 -2.78 6.18 -1.00
N GLU A 199 -2.97 5.74 -2.25
CA GLU A 199 -4.21 5.97 -2.98
C GLU A 199 -5.42 5.32 -2.29
N VAL A 200 -5.28 4.07 -1.85
CA VAL A 200 -6.33 3.36 -1.10
C VAL A 200 -6.66 4.08 0.21
N LEU A 201 -5.66 4.59 0.93
CA LEU A 201 -5.87 5.34 2.16
C LEU A 201 -6.60 6.66 1.90
N ILE A 202 -6.23 7.40 0.85
CA ILE A 202 -6.91 8.65 0.49
C ILE A 202 -8.36 8.38 0.12
N ALA A 203 -8.63 7.34 -0.67
CA ALA A 203 -9.99 6.93 -1.01
C ALA A 203 -10.79 6.53 0.23
N LEU A 204 -10.26 5.64 1.07
CA LEU A 204 -10.94 5.21 2.30
C LEU A 204 -11.13 6.34 3.31
N ARG A 205 -10.36 7.42 3.28
CA ARG A 205 -10.54 8.56 4.19
C ARG A 205 -11.30 9.72 3.56
N ASP A 206 -11.54 9.66 2.25
CA ASP A 206 -12.06 10.77 1.47
C ASP A 206 -11.21 12.05 1.64
N ASP A 207 -9.89 11.85 1.68
CA ASP A 207 -8.91 12.90 1.97
C ASP A 207 -8.42 13.61 0.68
N ARG A 208 -9.12 13.46 -0.44
CA ARG A 208 -8.70 14.00 -1.75
C ARG A 208 -8.47 15.51 -1.71
N ARG A 209 -9.29 16.25 -0.97
CA ARG A 209 -9.11 17.69 -0.73
C ARG A 209 -7.73 18.07 -0.17
N LEU A 210 -7.02 17.15 0.51
CA LEU A 210 -5.68 17.38 1.06
C LEU A 210 -4.58 17.30 -0.01
N LEU A 211 -4.89 16.82 -1.22
CA LEU A 211 -3.97 16.79 -2.36
C LEU A 211 -3.90 18.13 -3.10
N ASN A 212 -4.83 19.04 -2.83
CA ASN A 212 -4.84 20.36 -3.46
C ASN A 212 -3.67 21.21 -2.94
N ASP A 213 -3.10 22.04 -3.82
CA ASP A 213 -2.10 23.05 -3.46
C ASP A 213 -2.82 24.36 -3.03
N PRO A 214 -3.10 24.57 -1.72
CA PRO A 214 -3.76 25.79 -1.29
C PRO A 214 -2.92 26.99 -1.72
N HIS A 215 -3.52 27.93 -2.44
CA HIS A 215 -2.88 29.17 -2.89
C HIS A 215 -1.72 29.04 -3.89
N GLY A 216 -1.51 27.88 -4.52
CA GLY A 216 -0.38 27.71 -5.43
C GLY A 216 0.97 27.77 -4.71
N LEU A 217 1.00 27.42 -3.43
CA LEU A 217 2.16 27.45 -2.53
C LEU A 217 3.28 26.54 -3.04
N LEU A 218 2.93 25.35 -3.55
CA LEU A 218 3.85 24.37 -4.12
C LEU A 218 4.23 24.73 -5.56
N ALA A 219 3.31 25.35 -6.31
CA ALA A 219 3.56 25.84 -7.67
C ALA A 219 4.35 27.17 -7.73
N GLY A 220 4.67 27.79 -6.59
CA GLY A 220 5.41 29.07 -6.53
C GLY A 220 4.61 30.28 -7.00
N HIS A 221 3.27 30.20 -6.99
CA HIS A 221 2.36 31.23 -7.50
C HIS A 221 1.51 31.87 -6.41
N ALA A 222 2.16 32.26 -5.30
CA ALA A 222 1.49 32.78 -4.10
C ALA A 222 0.79 34.16 -4.28
N ASP A 223 0.87 34.80 -5.46
CA ASP A 223 0.59 36.24 -5.58
C ASP A 223 -0.37 36.64 -6.73
N ARG A 224 -1.43 35.86 -6.98
CA ARG A 224 -2.49 36.28 -7.93
C ARG A 224 -3.87 36.25 -7.29
N ALA A 225 -4.36 37.45 -6.96
CA ALA A 225 -5.65 37.71 -6.34
C ALA A 225 -6.89 37.38 -7.19
N ASP A 226 -6.72 36.91 -8.43
CA ASP A 226 -7.81 36.75 -9.43
C ASP A 226 -8.43 35.35 -9.52
N ARG A 227 -8.04 34.36 -8.70
CA ARG A 227 -8.48 32.96 -8.87
C ARG A 227 -9.76 32.53 -8.14
N ARG A 228 -10.60 33.45 -7.65
CA ARG A 228 -11.79 33.08 -6.84
C ARG A 228 -12.77 32.14 -7.53
N GLU A 229 -12.93 32.27 -8.86
CA GLU A 229 -13.83 31.40 -9.64
C GLU A 229 -13.23 30.01 -9.88
N GLU A 230 -11.91 29.92 -10.13
CA GLU A 230 -11.17 28.66 -10.26
C GLU A 230 -11.14 27.85 -8.94
N TYR A 231 -11.04 28.54 -7.80
CA TYR A 231 -11.18 27.93 -6.47
C TYR A 231 -12.59 27.37 -6.23
N ALA A 232 -13.65 28.04 -6.71
CA ALA A 232 -15.03 27.56 -6.51
C ALA A 232 -15.34 26.28 -7.31
N GLU A 233 -14.68 26.07 -8.45
CA GLU A 233 -14.74 24.82 -9.23
C GLU A 233 -13.90 23.69 -8.62
N LEU A 234 -12.72 24.02 -8.06
CA LEU A 234 -11.88 23.06 -7.31
C LEU A 234 -12.57 22.56 -6.02
N VAL A 235 -13.32 23.43 -5.34
CA VAL A 235 -14.09 23.10 -4.12
C VAL A 235 -15.24 22.13 -4.40
N LYS A 236 -15.80 22.10 -5.62
CA LYS A 236 -16.84 21.12 -6.00
C LYS A 236 -16.31 19.68 -6.11
N ASN A 237 -14.99 19.48 -6.13
CA ASN A 237 -14.32 18.18 -6.29
C ASN A 237 -13.60 17.69 -5.00
N GLU A 238 -14.02 18.17 -3.82
CA GLU A 238 -13.37 17.84 -2.55
C GLU A 238 -13.61 16.40 -2.08
N THR A 239 -14.80 15.86 -2.35
CA THR A 239 -15.19 14.50 -1.97
C THR A 239 -15.19 13.55 -3.18
N LEU A 240 -14.71 12.33 -2.95
CA LEU A 240 -14.79 11.21 -3.87
C LEU A 240 -16.19 10.55 -3.88
N TYR A 241 -17.03 10.88 -2.89
CA TYR A 241 -18.30 10.21 -2.59
C TYR A 241 -19.45 11.22 -2.39
N PRO A 242 -19.81 12.02 -3.41
CA PRO A 242 -20.86 13.05 -3.28
C PRO A 242 -22.23 12.48 -2.89
N ASP A 243 -22.54 11.26 -3.34
CA ASP A 243 -23.79 10.55 -3.03
C ASP A 243 -23.66 9.63 -1.79
N GLY A 244 -22.58 9.78 -1.03
CA GLY A 244 -22.22 8.89 0.06
C GLY A 244 -21.30 7.75 -0.38
N PHE A 245 -20.69 7.10 0.61
CA PHE A 245 -19.74 6.02 0.36
C PHE A 245 -20.45 4.73 -0.05
N SER A 246 -20.07 4.18 -1.21
CA SER A 246 -20.44 2.84 -1.66
C SER A 246 -19.20 2.08 -2.15
N ILE A 247 -19.27 0.75 -2.16
CA ILE A 247 -18.16 -0.07 -2.64
C ILE A 247 -17.97 0.07 -4.15
N GLU A 248 -19.04 0.16 -4.92
CA GLU A 248 -19.00 0.37 -6.37
C GLU A 248 -18.26 1.67 -6.68
N ARG A 249 -18.59 2.74 -5.94
CA ARG A 249 -17.91 4.02 -6.09
C ARG A 249 -16.45 3.94 -5.65
N LEU A 250 -16.12 3.22 -4.57
CA LEU A 250 -14.73 3.01 -4.17
C LEU A 250 -13.95 2.28 -5.28
N VAL A 251 -14.52 1.22 -5.85
CA VAL A 251 -13.89 0.46 -6.94
C VAL A 251 -13.69 1.35 -8.15
N GLU A 252 -14.70 2.11 -8.56
CA GLU A 252 -14.60 3.07 -9.67
C GLU A 252 -13.51 4.11 -9.40
N VAL A 253 -13.49 4.73 -8.21
CA VAL A 253 -12.50 5.74 -7.83
C VAL A 253 -11.08 5.22 -7.95
N ILE A 254 -10.84 3.99 -7.49
CA ILE A 254 -9.54 3.34 -7.59
C ILE A 254 -9.25 2.96 -9.04
N GLU A 255 -10.12 2.25 -9.73
CA GLU A 255 -9.83 1.74 -11.09
C GLU A 255 -9.69 2.84 -12.14
N THR A 256 -10.27 4.02 -11.91
CA THR A 256 -10.16 5.19 -12.79
C THR A 256 -9.07 6.18 -12.35
N ALA A 257 -8.33 5.89 -11.28
CA ALA A 257 -7.36 6.81 -10.69
C ALA A 257 -7.96 8.17 -10.30
N ALA A 258 -9.27 8.20 -9.95
CA ALA A 258 -9.99 9.45 -9.66
C ALA A 258 -9.43 10.20 -8.46
N VAL A 259 -8.72 9.52 -7.55
CA VAL A 259 -7.96 10.15 -6.46
C VAL A 259 -6.99 11.22 -6.97
N TRP A 260 -6.40 11.01 -8.14
CA TRP A 260 -5.37 11.87 -8.72
C TRP A 260 -5.88 12.87 -9.77
N ALA A 261 -7.18 12.83 -10.12
CA ALA A 261 -7.74 13.72 -11.13
C ALA A 261 -7.50 15.20 -10.74
N GLY A 262 -6.97 16.04 -11.62
CA GLY A 262 -6.71 17.46 -11.31
C GLY A 262 -5.54 17.74 -10.34
N SER A 263 -4.80 16.72 -9.89
CA SER A 263 -3.61 16.87 -9.04
C SER A 263 -2.29 16.92 -9.83
N LEU A 264 -2.31 17.32 -11.11
CA LEU A 264 -1.16 17.44 -12.01
C LEU A 264 -1.17 18.77 -12.76
#